data_AF-A0A0K1S916-F1
#
_entry.id   AF-A0A0K1S916-F1
#
_cell.length_a   1.000
_cell.length_b   1.000
_cell.length_c   1.000
_cell.angle_alpha   90.00
_cell.angle_beta   90.00
_cell.angle_gamma   90.00
#
_symmetry.space_group_name_H-M   'P 1'
#
loop_
_entity.id
_entity.type
_entity.pdbx_description
1 polymer ?
#
loop_
_entity_poly.entity_id
_entity_poly.type
_entity_poly.pdbx_seq_one_letter_code
_entity_poly.pdbx_strand_id
1 'polypeptide(L)' 'MPKNDQIRLLEALDTLISDSTKLDIKPLYGRDELRLRVGKYRVLFFEDRDNNL' A
#
# COMPACT_ATOMS: atom_id res chain seq x y z
N MET A 1 -11.57 -0.24 -13.40
CA MET A 1 -10.61 0.82 -13.04
C MET A 1 -9.99 1.39 -14.32
N PRO A 2 -9.89 2.72 -14.52
CA PRO A 2 -9.21 3.31 -15.68
C PRO A 2 -7.76 2.84 -15.83
N LYS A 3 -7.24 2.74 -17.05
CA LYS A 3 -5.88 2.22 -17.32
C LYS A 3 -4.79 2.93 -16.52
N ASN A 4 -4.83 4.26 -16.45
CA ASN A 4 -3.84 5.05 -15.69
C ASN A 4 -3.93 4.79 -14.18
N ASP A 5 -5.11 4.49 -13.65
CA ASP A 5 -5.27 4.16 -12.23
C ASP A 5 -4.72 2.76 -11.94
N GLN A 6 -4.81 1.82 -12.88
CA GLN A 6 -4.20 0.49 -12.76
C GLN A 6 -2.68 0.59 -12.77
N ILE A 7 -2.10 1.39 -13.68
CA ILE A 7 -0.66 1.64 -13.73
C ILE A 7 -0.17 2.22 -12.40
N ARG A 8 -0.84 3.25 -11.88
CA ARG A 8 -0.51 3.83 -10.56
C ARG A 8 -0.60 2.82 -9.43
N LEU A 9 -1.56 1.90 -9.49
CA LEU A 9 -1.68 0.86 -8.47
C LEU A 9 -0.48 -0.09 -8.51
N LEU A 10 -0.07 -0.53 -9.71
CA LEU A 10 1.10 -1.39 -9.86
C LEU A 10 2.39 -0.68 -9.40
N GLU A 11 2.61 0.56 -9.84
CA GLU A 11 3.77 1.36 -9.39
C GLU A 11 3.80 1.56 -7.87
N ALA A 12 2.63 1.75 -7.25
CA ALA A 12 2.53 1.89 -5.80
C ALA A 12 2.84 0.57 -5.07
N LEU A 13 2.47 -0.59 -5.64
CA LEU A 13 2.80 -1.90 -5.08
C LEU A 13 4.29 -2.23 -5.26
N ASP A 14 4.88 -1.91 -6.41
CA ASP A 14 6.33 -2.05 -6.63
C ASP A 14 7.12 -1.16 -5.67
N THR A 15 6.65 0.07 -5.43
CA THR A 15 7.24 0.98 -4.43
C THR A 15 7.04 0.45 -3.01
N LEU A 16 5.89 -0.17 -2.71
CA LEU A 16 5.60 -0.72 -1.38
C LEU A 16 6.61 -1.80 -1.00
N ILE A 17 7.04 -2.62 -1.96
CA ILE A 17 8.02 -3.69 -1.76
C ILE A 17 9.45 -3.14 -1.71
N SER A 18 9.78 -2.16 -2.57
CA SER A 18 11.16 -1.67 -2.72
C SER A 18 11.56 -0.56 -1.73
N ASP A 19 10.65 0.37 -1.42
CA ASP A 19 10.89 1.49 -0.50
C ASP A 19 9.56 2.10 -0.04
N SER A 20 8.97 1.49 0.98
CA SER A 20 7.67 1.90 1.54
C SER A 20 7.67 3.30 2.17
N THR A 21 8.84 3.89 2.46
CA THR A 21 8.97 5.23 3.07
C THR A 21 8.49 6.36 2.14
N LYS A 22 8.41 6.08 0.83
CA LYS A 22 7.93 7.03 -0.20
C LYS A 22 6.41 7.09 -0.32
N LEU A 23 5.67 6.26 0.42
CA LEU A 23 4.23 6.09 0.27
C LEU A 23 3.42 6.70 1.44
N ASP A 24 2.21 7.18 1.14
CA ASP A 24 1.24 7.64 2.15
C ASP A 24 0.53 6.42 2.77
N ILE A 25 1.23 5.77 3.70
CA ILE A 25 0.75 4.64 4.49
C ILE A 25 0.38 5.14 5.89
N LYS A 26 -0.83 4.82 6.34
CA LYS A 26 -1.29 5.14 7.70
C LYS A 26 -1.97 3.94 8.34
N PRO A 27 -1.80 3.70 9.65
CA PRO A 27 -2.57 2.70 10.35
C PRO A 27 -4.06 3.05 10.36
N LEU A 28 -4.92 2.04 10.34
CA LEU A 28 -6.34 2.21 10.61
C LEU A 28 -6.59 2.15 12.12
N TYR A 29 -7.36 3.10 12.64
CA TYR A 29 -7.63 3.18 14.07
C TYR A 29 -8.37 1.93 14.57
N GLY A 30 -7.80 1.27 15.57
CA GLY A 30 -8.37 0.07 16.19
C GLY A 30 -8.28 -1.20 15.34
N ARG A 31 -7.41 -1.23 14.31
CA ARG A 31 -7.20 -2.41 13.47
C ARG A 31 -5.72 -2.60 13.15
N ASP A 32 -5.34 -3.83 12.83
CA ASP A 32 -3.95 -4.14 12.47
C ASP A 32 -3.62 -3.81 10.99
N GLU A 33 -4.63 -3.47 10.17
CA GLU A 33 -4.39 -3.05 8.79
C GLU A 33 -3.74 -1.67 8.69
N LEU A 34 -2.92 -1.55 7.66
CA LEU A 34 -2.40 -0.30 7.11
C LEU A 34 -3.20 0.12 5.89
N ARG A 35 -3.27 1.43 5.65
CA ARG A 35 -3.94 2.05 4.52
C ARG A 35 -2.93 2.83 3.68
N LEU A 36 -2.67 2.32 2.49
CA LEU A 36 -1.93 3.02 1.43
C LEU A 36 -2.89 3.84 0.55
N ARG A 37 -2.60 5.13 0.34
CA ARG A 37 -3.36 5.98 -0.60
C ARG A 37 -2.78 5.89 -2.01
N VAL A 38 -3.61 5.54 -3.00
CA VAL A 38 -3.26 5.51 -4.43
C VAL A 38 -4.26 6.34 -5.22
N GLY A 39 -3.96 7.62 -5.42
CA GLY A 39 -4.88 8.56 -6.06
C GLY A 39 -6.22 8.65 -5.31
N LYS A 40 -7.31 8.22 -5.96
CA LYS A 40 -8.65 8.16 -5.36
C LYS A 40 -8.96 6.82 -4.66
N TYR A 41 -8.10 5.81 -4.79
CA TYR A 41 -8.27 4.50 -4.18
C TYR A 41 -7.41 4.35 -2.92
N ARG A 42 -7.73 3.34 -2.12
CA ARG A 42 -7.00 2.95 -0.92
C ARG A 42 -6.75 1.45 -0.97
N VAL A 43 -5.51 1.04 -0.72
CA VAL A 43 -5.14 -0.36 -0.55
C VAL A 43 -5.03 -0.62 0.94
N LEU A 44 -5.75 -1.63 1.44
CA LEU A 44 -5.65 -2.10 2.81
C LEU A 44 -4.80 -3.35 2.82
N PHE A 45 -3.81 -3.41 3.70
CA PHE A 45 -2.88 -4.54 3.79
C PHE A 45 -2.37 -4.70 5.22
N PHE A 46 -1.87 -5.89 5.52
CA PHE A 46 -1.11 -6.15 6.74
C PHE A 46 0.36 -6.34 6.37
N GLU A 47 1.25 -5.96 7.27
CA GLU A 47 2.67 -6.28 7.15
C GLU A 47 2.97 -7.44 8.10
N ASP A 48 3.26 -8.61 7.54
CA ASP A 48 3.76 -9.75 8.31
C ASP A 48 5.27 -9.57 8.51
N ARG A 49 5.67 -9.24 9.74
CA ARG A 49 7.08 -9.05 10.12
C ARG A 49 7.70 -10.30 10.73
N ASP A 50 6.89 -11.30 11.05
CA ASP A 50 7.32 -12.51 11.73
C ASP A 50 7.81 -13.57 10.72
N ASN A 51 7.35 -13.50 9.47
CA ASN A 51 7.80 -14.35 8.36
C ASN A 51 8.81 -13.64 7.43
N ASN A 52 9.89 -13.08 7.99
CA ASN A 52 11.05 -12.68 7.18
C ASN A 52 11.82 -13.94 6.75
N LEU A 53 11.42 -14.52 5.61
CA LEU A 53 12.16 -15.58 4.90
C LEU A 53 13.53 -15.09 4.41
#